data_AF-A0A6G7XM30-F1
#
_entry.id   AF-A0A6G7XM30-F1
#
_cell.length_a   1.000
_cell.length_b   1.000
_cell.length_c   1.000
_cell.angle_alpha   90.00
_cell.angle_beta   90.00
_cell.angle_gamma   90.00
#
_symmetry.space_group_name_H-M   'P 1'
#
loop_
_entity.id
_entity.type
_entity.pdbx_description
1 polymer ?
#
loop_
_entity_poly.entity_id
_entity_poly.type
_entity_poly.pdbx_seq_one_letter_code
_entity_poly.pdbx_strand_id
1 'polypeptide(L)' 'MDESARRLSETLRAGSVLGDELIGLPGDVAFDRAVEAGFSPELVDPDVEAITADMRPKRLRLFLDETGVVRAAEPG' A
#
# COMPACT_ATOMS: atom_id res chain seq x y z
N MET A 1 5.41 -14.51 -22.85
CA MET A 1 5.48 -13.72 -21.61
C MET A 1 5.85 -14.67 -20.50
N ASP A 2 6.81 -14.28 -19.65
CA ASP A 2 7.27 -15.07 -18.52
C ASP A 2 6.17 -15.17 -17.44
N GLU A 3 5.91 -16.37 -16.93
CA GLU A 3 4.88 -16.62 -15.92
C GLU A 3 5.12 -15.82 -14.62
N SER A 4 6.40 -15.55 -14.31
CA SER A 4 6.80 -14.75 -13.15
C SER A 4 6.42 -13.28 -13.33
N ALA A 5 6.59 -12.73 -14.53
CA ALA A 5 6.20 -11.36 -14.85
C ALA A 5 4.68 -11.16 -14.75
N ARG A 6 3.92 -12.19 -15.14
CA ARG A 6 2.46 -12.18 -15.00
C ARG A 6 2.02 -12.15 -13.53
N ARG A 7 2.56 -13.04 -12.70
CA ARG A 7 2.24 -13.07 -11.25
C ARG A 7 2.62 -11.77 -10.55
N LEU A 8 3.77 -11.19 -10.91
CA LEU A 8 4.19 -9.89 -10.40
C LEU A 8 3.16 -8.81 -10.75
N SER A 9 2.75 -8.74 -12.02
CA SER A 9 1.77 -7.76 -12.50
C SER A 9 0.40 -7.92 -11.82
N GLU A 10 -0.03 -9.16 -11.60
CA GLU A 10 -1.28 -9.47 -10.89
C GLU A 10 -1.22 -9.02 -9.42
N THR A 11 -0.07 -9.22 -8.76
CA THR A 11 0.14 -8.78 -7.36
C THR A 11 0.13 -7.27 -7.24
N LEU A 12 0.85 -6.55 -8.12
CA LEU A 12 0.88 -5.09 -8.13
C LEU A 12 -0.52 -4.51 -8.40
N ARG A 13 -1.26 -5.12 -9.32
CA ARG A 13 -2.66 -4.72 -9.60
C ARG A 13 -3.56 -4.93 -8.39
N ALA A 14 -3.45 -6.07 -7.71
CA ALA A 14 -4.22 -6.33 -6.50
C ALA A 14 -3.90 -5.32 -5.40
N GLY A 15 -2.61 -4.97 -5.22
CA GLY A 15 -2.19 -3.93 -4.27
C GLY A 15 -2.74 -2.55 -4.60
N SER A 16 -2.78 -2.18 -5.88
CA SER A 16 -3.37 -0.91 -6.33
C SER A 16 -4.88 -0.86 -6.07
N VAL A 17 -5.63 -1.92 -6.41
CA VAL A 17 -7.08 -1.97 -6.17
C VAL A 17 -7.38 -1.89 -4.68
N LEU A 18 -6.66 -2.66 -3.86
CA LEU A 18 -6.80 -2.60 -2.41
C LEU A 18 -6.46 -1.19 -1.90
N GLY A 19 -5.37 -0.58 -2.37
CA GLY A 19 -4.97 0.76 -1.99
C GLY A 19 -6.08 1.79 -2.18
N ASP A 20 -6.75 1.77 -3.34
CA ASP A 20 -7.89 2.66 -3.62
C ASP A 20 -9.04 2.48 -2.62
N GLU A 21 -9.30 1.25 -2.15
CA GLU A 21 -10.32 0.95 -1.15
C GLU A 21 -9.96 1.40 0.28
N LEU A 22 -8.68 1.62 0.56
CA LEU A 22 -8.18 2.04 1.87
C LEU A 22 -8.14 3.56 2.06
N ILE A 23 -8.23 4.34 0.97
CA ILE A 23 -8.25 5.80 1.04
C ILE A 23 -9.48 6.27 1.84
N GLY A 24 -9.26 7.22 2.75
CA GLY A 24 -10.28 7.77 3.64
C GLY A 24 -10.53 6.95 4.91
N LEU A 25 -9.87 5.80 5.08
CA LEU A 25 -9.92 5.05 6.33
C LEU A 25 -8.87 5.56 7.33
N PRO A 26 -9.14 5.43 8.65
CA PRO A 26 -8.10 5.56 9.67
C PRO A 26 -6.92 4.62 9.42
N GLY A 27 -5.70 5.09 9.69
CA GLY A 27 -4.48 4.35 9.38
C GLY A 27 -4.40 2.96 10.03
N ASP A 28 -4.88 2.82 11.26
CA ASP A 28 -4.95 1.53 11.98
C ASP A 28 -5.92 0.55 11.30
N VAL A 29 -7.11 1.02 10.95
CA VAL A 29 -8.12 0.22 10.22
C VAL A 29 -7.60 -0.19 8.84
N ALA A 30 -6.95 0.73 8.13
CA ALA A 30 -6.37 0.45 6.83
C ALA A 30 -5.22 -0.55 6.90
N PHE A 31 -4.38 -0.45 7.94
CA PHE A 31 -3.29 -1.37 8.20
C PHE A 31 -3.80 -2.79 8.39
N ASP A 32 -4.79 -3.00 9.27
CA ASP A 32 -5.34 -4.33 9.55
C ASP A 32 -5.94 -4.95 8.28
N ARG A 33 -6.70 -4.18 7.50
CA ARG A 33 -7.26 -4.64 6.21
C ARG A 33 -6.18 -5.06 5.21
N ALA A 34 -5.07 -4.32 5.14
CA ALA A 34 -3.97 -4.67 4.26
C ALA A 34 -3.28 -5.98 4.68
N VAL A 35 -3.09 -6.20 5.98
CA VAL A 35 -2.56 -7.46 6.51
C VAL A 35 -3.49 -8.63 6.20
N GLU A 36 -4.79 -8.47 6.43
CA GLU A 36 -5.81 -9.49 6.12
C GLU A 36 -5.82 -9.88 4.64
N ALA A 37 -5.60 -8.90 3.75
CA ALA A 37 -5.48 -9.13 2.31
C ALA A 37 -4.13 -9.75 1.88
N GLY A 38 -3.21 -10.00 2.82
CA GLY A 38 -1.92 -10.65 2.58
C GLY A 38 -0.82 -9.71 2.06
N PHE A 39 -1.00 -8.40 2.25
CA PHE A 39 0.00 -7.36 2.02
C PHE A 39 0.76 -7.04 3.31
N SER A 40 1.91 -6.39 3.15
CA SER A 40 2.74 -5.85 4.22
C SER A 40 2.59 -4.33 4.22
N PRO A 41 1.63 -3.77 4.98
CA PRO A 41 1.44 -2.34 5.04
C PRO A 41 2.60 -1.61 5.71
N GLU A 42 2.85 -0.38 5.27
CA GLU A 42 3.78 0.58 5.88
C GLU A 42 3.04 1.90 6.03
N LEU A 43 2.83 2.38 7.25
CA LEU A 43 2.27 3.70 7.49
C LEU A 43 3.33 4.75 7.22
N VAL A 44 2.99 5.76 6.42
CA VAL A 44 3.87 6.87 6.08
C VAL A 44 3.25 8.15 6.61
N ASP A 45 3.86 8.72 7.65
CA ASP A 45 3.43 9.97 8.25
C ASP A 45 3.59 11.14 7.26
N PRO A 46 2.76 12.20 7.37
CA PRO A 46 2.79 13.34 6.46
C PRO A 46 4.13 14.08 6.44
N ASP A 47 4.91 14.00 7.53
CA ASP A 47 6.22 14.65 7.68
C ASP A 47 7.35 13.89 6.95
N VAL A 48 7.07 12.71 6.39
CA VAL A 48 8.05 11.93 5.63
C VAL A 48 8.15 12.46 4.21
N GLU A 49 9.23 13.19 3.93
CA GLU A 49 9.48 13.80 2.61
C GLU A 49 10.13 12.84 1.59
N ALA A 50 10.77 11.76 2.06
CA ALA A 50 11.50 10.83 1.20
C ALA A 50 11.40 9.38 1.68
N ILE A 51 11.16 8.48 0.72
CA ILE A 51 11.09 7.03 0.92
C ILE A 51 11.96 6.32 -0.12
N THR A 52 12.40 5.11 0.18
CA THR A 52 13.21 4.31 -0.75
C THR A 52 12.39 3.84 -1.95
N ALA A 53 12.95 3.91 -3.16
CA ALA A 53 12.28 3.44 -4.38
C ALA A 53 12.49 1.94 -4.67
N ASP A 54 12.70 1.11 -3.64
CA ASP A 54 12.81 -0.35 -3.81
C ASP A 54 11.47 -0.97 -4.22
N MET A 55 11.49 -2.08 -4.95
CA MET A 55 10.28 -2.80 -5.38
C MET A 55 10.08 -4.07 -4.53
N ARG A 56 9.00 -4.08 -3.77
CA ARG A 56 8.54 -5.15 -2.89
C ARG A 56 7.07 -5.39 -3.19
N PRO A 57 6.71 -6.34 -4.08
CA PRO A 57 5.35 -6.46 -4.64
C PRO A 57 4.22 -6.65 -3.62
N LYS A 58 4.55 -7.13 -2.41
CA LYS A 58 3.59 -7.27 -1.31
C LYS A 58 3.53 -6.08 -0.37
N ARG A 59 4.41 -5.09 -0.51
CA ARG A 59 4.41 -3.89 0.32
C ARG A 59 3.34 -2.93 -0.18
N LEU A 60 2.56 -2.39 0.75
CA LEU A 60 1.58 -1.35 0.48
C LEU A 60 1.86 -0.16 1.39
N ARG A 61 2.25 0.97 0.82
CA ARG A 61 2.49 2.19 1.59
C ARG A 61 1.20 2.93 1.75
N LEU A 62 0.84 3.27 2.98
CA LEU A 62 -0.36 4.01 3.34
C LEU A 62 0.08 5.39 3.81
N PHE A 63 -0.05 6.38 2.94
CA PHE A 63 0.30 7.75 3.24
C PHE A 63 -0.83 8.39 4.04
N LEU A 64 -0.50 8.88 5.22
CA LEU A 64 -1.44 9.51 6.12
C LEU A 64 -1.49 11.02 5.89
N ASP A 65 -2.62 11.62 6.26
CA ASP A 65 -2.72 13.06 6.51
C ASP A 65 -2.46 13.39 7.98
N GLU A 66 -2.53 14.68 8.34
CA GLU A 66 -2.31 15.18 9.70
C GLU A 66 -3.32 14.63 10.73
N THR A 67 -4.43 14.04 10.27
CA THR A 67 -5.47 13.44 11.12
C THR A 67 -5.31 11.93 11.29
N GLY A 68 -4.29 11.33 10.66
CA GLY A 68 -4.05 9.89 10.68
C GLY A 68 -4.97 9.11 9.73
N VAL A 69 -5.58 9.78 8.75
CA VAL A 69 -6.41 9.17 7.71
C VAL A 69 -5.59 8.93 6.45
N VAL A 70 -5.81 7.79 5.79
CA VAL A 70 -5.11 7.45 4.54
C VAL A 70 -5.54 8.39 3.41
N ARG A 71 -4.60 9.20 2.90
CA ARG A 71 -4.81 10.09 1.75
C ARG A 71 -4.39 9.48 0.42
N ALA A 72 -3.46 8.52 0.46
CA ALA A 72 -2.99 7.79 -0.71
C ALA A 72 -2.46 6.43 -0.27
N ALA A 73 -2.54 5.44 -1.15
CA ALA A 73 -1.99 4.11 -0.93
C ALA A 73 -1.29 3.61 -2.19
N GLU A 74 -0.02 3.19 -2.08
CA GLU A 74 0.78 2.81 -3.24
C GLU A 74 1.47 1.45 -3.04
N PRO A 75 1.36 0.52 -4.01
CA PRO A 75 2.17 -0.69 -4.01
C PRO A 75 3.63 -0.32 -4.28
N GLY A 76 4.55 -0.89 -3.50
CA GLY A 76 5.97 -0.54 -3.58
C GLY A 76 6.90 -1.70 -3.80
#